data_AF-A0A8S1HJ20-F1
#
_entry.id   AF-A0A8S1HJ20-F1
#
_cell.length_a   1.000
_cell.length_b   1.000
_cell.length_c   1.000
_cell.angle_alpha   90.00
_cell.angle_beta   90.00
_cell.angle_gamma   90.00
#
_symmetry.space_group_name_H-M   'P 1'
#
loop_
_entity.id
_entity.type
_entity.pdbx_description
1 polymer ?
#
loop_
_entity_poly.entity_id
_entity_poly.type
_entity_poly.pdbx_seq_one_letter_code
_entity_poly.pdbx_strand_id
1 'polypeptide(L)'
;MTMALDSTACIKLQDVIHVLRYERLEQNYPIENFIQILTLFGIPALDTSCKCDCGAGTEVCTVEKFGDDRNCSSTEEYPTCFTKYHSDVANTECSITSLPAKVSEDEIHWQAVNHS
;
A
#
# COMPACT_ATOMS: atom_id res chain seq x y z
N MET A 1 -35.03 9.82 -37.34
CA MET A 1 -35.74 9.00 -36.34
C MET A 1 -34.87 8.96 -35.11
N THR A 2 -35.30 9.58 -34.02
CA THR A 2 -34.59 9.58 -32.73
C THR A 2 -35.22 8.51 -31.83
N MET A 3 -34.41 7.68 -31.18
CA MET A 3 -34.85 6.65 -30.25
C MET A 3 -34.27 6.93 -28.86
N ALA A 4 -35.08 6.76 -27.82
CA ALA A 4 -34.65 6.87 -26.42
C ALA A 4 -34.15 5.52 -25.89
N LEU A 5 -33.38 5.53 -24.80
CA LEU A 5 -32.96 4.29 -24.13
C LEU A 5 -34.20 3.50 -23.65
N ASP A 6 -34.17 2.18 -23.77
CA ASP A 6 -35.29 1.24 -23.52
C ASP A 6 -36.54 1.49 -24.38
N SER A 7 -36.45 2.32 -25.43
CA SER A 7 -37.53 2.45 -26.40
C SER A 7 -37.56 1.30 -27.40
N THR A 8 -38.76 0.93 -27.83
CA THR A 8 -39.01 -0.06 -28.88
C THR A 8 -39.68 0.63 -30.07
N ALA A 9 -39.12 0.45 -31.26
CA ALA A 9 -39.69 0.94 -32.50
C ALA A 9 -40.07 -0.24 -33.40
N CYS A 10 -41.26 -0.20 -33.99
CA CYS A 10 -41.77 -1.23 -34.89
C CYS A 10 -41.91 -0.64 -36.30
N ILE A 11 -41.39 -1.33 -37.31
CA ILE A 11 -41.42 -0.91 -38.71
C ILE A 11 -42.03 -2.05 -39.53
N LYS A 12 -43.10 -1.78 -40.29
CA LYS A 12 -43.67 -2.74 -41.24
C LYS A 12 -43.08 -2.48 -42.63
N LEU A 13 -42.34 -3.45 -43.16
CA LEU A 13 -41.83 -3.44 -44.53
C LEU A 13 -42.44 -4.63 -45.26
N GLN A 14 -43.20 -4.35 -46.32
CA GLN A 14 -44.06 -5.35 -46.99
C GLN A 14 -44.98 -6.02 -45.95
N ASP A 15 -44.92 -7.35 -45.81
CA ASP A 15 -45.74 -8.14 -44.88
C ASP A 15 -44.99 -8.60 -43.62
N VAL A 16 -43.83 -8.00 -43.33
CA VAL A 16 -43.01 -8.34 -42.14
C VAL A 16 -42.92 -7.14 -41.20
N ILE A 17 -43.02 -7.41 -39.89
CA ILE A 17 -42.81 -6.41 -38.82
C ILE A 17 -41.39 -6.59 -38.26
N HIS A 18 -40.58 -5.55 -38.40
CA HIS A 18 -39.26 -5.44 -37.76
C HIS A 18 -39.40 -4.69 -36.45
N VAL A 19 -38.73 -5.18 -35.41
CA VAL A 19 -38.73 -4.58 -34.07
C VAL A 19 -37.30 -4.21 -33.71
N LEU A 20 -37.07 -2.93 -33.43
CA LEU A 20 -35.80 -2.39 -32.97
C LEU A 20 -35.97 -2.01 -31.50
N ARG A 21 -35.18 -2.61 -30.60
CA ARG A 21 -35.17 -2.26 -29.18
C ARG A 21 -33.83 -1.64 -28.83
N TYR A 22 -33.85 -0.48 -28.20
CA TYR A 22 -32.65 0.11 -27.63
C TYR A 22 -32.38 -0.50 -26.26
N GLU A 23 -31.66 -1.62 -26.24
CA GLU A 23 -31.46 -2.41 -25.02
C GLU A 23 -30.46 -1.80 -24.03
N ARG A 24 -29.29 -1.35 -24.51
CA ARG A 24 -28.20 -0.89 -23.63
C ARG A 24 -27.38 0.22 -24.25
N LEU A 25 -26.97 1.15 -23.40
CA LEU A 25 -25.91 2.11 -23.67
C LEU A 25 -24.74 1.74 -22.78
N GLU A 26 -23.69 1.17 -23.37
CA GLU A 26 -22.49 0.76 -22.65
C GLU A 26 -21.35 1.72 -22.99
N GLN A 27 -20.64 2.17 -21.94
CA GLN A 27 -19.45 2.97 -22.10
C GLN A 27 -18.22 2.14 -21.78
N ASN A 28 -17.51 1.74 -22.82
CA ASN A 28 -16.26 1.00 -22.70
C ASN A 28 -15.12 1.97 -22.45
N TYR A 29 -14.76 2.14 -21.19
CA TYR A 29 -13.59 2.90 -20.80
C TYR A 29 -12.33 2.03 -20.95
N PRO A 30 -11.28 2.53 -21.64
CA PRO A 30 -10.01 1.82 -21.69
C PRO A 30 -9.40 1.77 -20.29
N ILE A 31 -9.00 0.57 -19.86
CA ILE A 31 -8.25 0.42 -18.60
C ILE A 31 -6.77 0.64 -18.91
N GLU A 32 -6.37 1.89 -18.93
CA GLU A 32 -4.95 2.26 -18.92
C GLU A 32 -4.51 2.23 -17.45
N ASN A 33 -3.47 1.44 -17.11
CA ASN A 33 -2.92 1.26 -15.75
C ASN A 33 -3.56 0.18 -14.84
N PHE A 34 -4.11 -0.89 -15.41
CA PHE A 34 -4.63 -2.04 -14.64
C PHE A 34 -3.63 -2.57 -13.59
N ILE A 35 -2.33 -2.56 -13.91
CA ILE A 35 -1.25 -3.01 -13.01
C ILE A 35 -1.07 -2.08 -11.78
N GLN A 36 -1.41 -0.79 -11.88
CA GLN A 36 -1.30 0.13 -10.73
C GLN A 36 -2.51 0.08 -9.78
N ILE A 37 -3.69 -0.36 -10.26
CA ILE A 37 -4.91 -0.42 -9.44
C ILE A 37 -5.10 -1.81 -8.81
N LEU A 38 -4.63 -2.87 -9.47
CA LEU A 38 -4.67 -4.25 -8.95
C LEU A 38 -3.37 -4.74 -8.30
N THR A 39 -2.41 -3.83 -8.08
CA THR A 39 -1.52 -4.04 -6.94
C THR A 39 -2.41 -3.88 -5.71
N LEU A 40 -2.93 -5.00 -5.23
CA LEU A 40 -3.86 -5.11 -4.10
C LEU A 40 -3.40 -4.17 -2.98
N PHE A 41 -4.07 -3.02 -2.85
CA PHE A 41 -3.85 -2.15 -1.71
C PHE A 41 -4.45 -2.86 -0.50
N GLY A 42 -3.59 -3.57 0.25
CA GLY A 42 -3.92 -4.05 1.57
C GLY A 42 -3.89 -2.90 2.57
N ILE A 43 -4.60 -3.04 3.68
CA ILE A 43 -4.36 -2.20 4.85
C ILE A 43 -3.19 -2.87 5.61
N PRO A 44 -2.02 -2.24 5.70
CA PRO A 44 -0.92 -2.81 6.47
C PRO A 44 -1.20 -2.66 7.97
N ALA A 45 -0.91 -3.70 8.74
CA ALA A 45 -0.66 -3.56 10.17
C ALA A 45 0.84 -3.28 10.36
N LEU A 46 1.15 -2.25 11.14
CA LEU A 46 2.52 -1.85 11.46
C LEU A 46 2.85 -2.31 12.88
N ASP A 47 3.94 -3.05 13.03
CA ASP A 47 4.53 -3.38 14.33
C ASP A 47 5.90 -2.69 14.46
N THR A 48 6.16 -2.08 15.62
CA THR A 48 7.37 -1.27 15.84
C THR A 48 8.13 -1.78 17.05
N SER A 49 9.36 -2.25 16.83
CA SER A 49 10.31 -2.63 17.88
C SER A 49 11.39 -1.56 18.02
N CYS A 50 11.88 -1.28 19.22
CA CYS A 50 12.88 -0.25 19.45
C CYS A 50 13.96 -0.70 20.43
N LYS A 51 15.21 -0.31 20.14
CA LYS A 51 16.36 -0.48 21.04
C LYS A 51 17.02 0.87 21.29
N CYS A 52 17.40 1.11 22.54
CA CYS A 52 18.16 2.28 22.96
C CYS A 52 19.55 1.85 23.40
N ASP A 53 20.58 2.60 23.01
CA ASP A 53 21.94 2.42 23.47
C ASP A 53 22.44 3.72 24.12
N CYS A 54 23.06 3.60 25.30
CA CYS A 54 23.68 4.70 26.04
C CYS A 54 25.17 4.89 25.67
N GLY A 55 25.66 4.30 24.57
CA GLY A 55 27.04 4.50 24.08
C GLY A 55 28.12 3.78 24.89
N ALA A 56 27.75 2.76 25.66
CA ALA A 56 28.67 1.96 26.48
C ALA A 56 28.64 0.45 26.16
N GLY A 57 27.82 0.03 25.19
CA GLY A 57 27.63 -1.37 24.81
C GLY A 57 28.48 -1.83 23.62
N THR A 58 28.47 -3.15 23.37
CA THR A 58 29.15 -3.79 22.22
C THR A 58 28.39 -3.67 20.90
N GLU A 59 27.09 -3.37 20.94
CA GLU A 59 26.27 -3.10 19.77
C GLU A 59 25.82 -1.64 19.80
N VAL A 60 26.64 -0.77 19.22
CA VAL A 60 26.34 0.65 19.19
C VAL A 60 25.23 0.92 18.16
N CYS A 61 24.17 1.60 18.60
CA CYS A 61 23.19 2.17 17.68
C CYS A 61 23.90 3.28 16.89
N THR A 62 24.29 3.02 15.65
CA THR A 62 24.98 4.01 14.79
C THR A 62 24.21 4.28 13.51
N VAL A 63 24.38 5.49 12.98
CA VAL A 63 23.87 5.87 11.65
C VAL A 63 24.43 4.95 10.56
N GLU A 64 25.68 4.49 10.70
CA GLU A 64 26.31 3.60 9.71
C GLU A 64 25.63 2.23 9.62
N LYS A 65 25.07 1.73 10.73
CA LYS A 65 24.41 0.42 10.78
C LYS A 65 22.90 0.47 10.52
N PHE A 66 22.25 1.59 10.86
CA PHE A 66 20.78 1.71 10.87
C PHE A 66 20.23 2.97 10.18
N GLY A 67 21.08 3.76 9.54
CA GLY A 67 20.70 4.95 8.78
C GLY A 67 20.30 4.66 7.33
N ASP A 68 20.51 3.43 6.86
CA ASP A 68 19.95 2.95 5.59
C ASP A 68 18.62 2.26 5.92
N ASP A 69 17.51 2.77 5.39
CA ASP A 69 16.13 2.41 5.78
C ASP A 69 15.75 0.93 5.48
N ARG A 70 16.71 0.05 5.17
CA ARG A 70 16.49 -1.26 4.52
C ARG A 70 16.89 -2.48 5.35
N ASN A 71 17.13 -2.36 6.65
CA ASN A 71 17.71 -3.49 7.37
C ASN A 71 16.78 -4.19 8.35
N CYS A 72 16.06 -5.20 7.87
CA CYS A 72 15.63 -6.30 8.74
C CYS A 72 15.94 -7.65 8.09
N SER A 73 17.23 -7.96 7.93
CA SER A 73 17.81 -9.28 7.60
C SER A 73 17.34 -10.02 6.32
N SER A 74 16.29 -9.59 5.62
CA SER A 74 15.73 -10.30 4.47
C SER A 74 16.38 -9.84 3.17
N THR A 75 16.88 -10.77 2.34
CA THR A 75 17.32 -10.52 0.96
C THR A 75 16.16 -10.47 -0.05
N GLU A 76 14.95 -10.20 0.41
CA GLU A 76 13.76 -10.19 -0.45
C GLU A 76 13.71 -8.93 -1.32
N GLU A 77 13.18 -9.09 -2.53
CA GLU A 77 13.03 -8.00 -3.52
C GLU A 77 12.09 -6.88 -3.03
N TYR A 78 11.18 -7.20 -2.11
CA TYR A 78 10.20 -6.28 -1.50
C TYR A 78 10.28 -6.37 0.03
N PRO A 79 11.20 -5.63 0.68
CA PRO A 79 11.35 -5.70 2.13
C PRO A 79 10.08 -5.21 2.82
N THR A 80 9.54 -6.02 3.73
CA THR A 80 8.41 -5.66 4.59
C THR A 80 8.87 -5.00 5.88
N CYS A 81 10.16 -4.73 6.06
CA CYS A 81 10.67 -4.15 7.30
C CYS A 81 11.75 -3.10 7.05
N PHE A 82 11.70 -2.05 7.86
CA PHE A 82 12.49 -0.83 7.70
C PHE A 82 13.12 -0.43 9.04
N THR A 83 14.35 0.05 8.99
CA THR A 83 15.06 0.56 10.17
C THR A 83 15.12 2.07 10.17
N LYS A 84 15.06 2.68 11.35
CA LYS A 84 15.24 4.11 11.51
C LYS A 84 16.10 4.44 12.71
N TYR A 85 17.08 5.32 12.48
CA TYR A 85 18.00 5.81 13.50
C TYR A 85 17.56 7.16 14.09
N HIS A 86 17.75 7.33 15.39
CA HIS A 86 17.46 8.53 16.16
C HIS A 86 18.64 8.87 17.11
N SER A 87 19.33 9.99 16.90
CA SER A 87 20.47 10.45 17.73
C SER A 87 20.08 11.25 18.98
N ASP A 88 18.89 11.84 18.99
CA ASP A 88 18.53 12.89 19.96
C ASP A 88 17.54 12.34 21.00
N VAL A 89 17.99 11.32 21.75
CA VAL A 89 17.16 10.63 22.74
C VAL A 89 17.39 11.24 24.13
N ALA A 90 16.34 11.34 24.94
CA ALA A 90 16.48 11.81 26.32
C ALA A 90 17.35 10.85 27.13
N ASN A 91 18.23 11.38 27.99
CA ASN A 91 19.19 10.62 28.80
C ASN A 91 18.59 10.04 30.09
N THR A 92 17.27 9.79 30.12
CA THR A 92 16.49 9.55 31.35
C THR A 92 17.01 8.37 32.20
N GLU A 93 17.61 7.36 31.57
CA GLU A 93 18.19 6.17 32.24
C GLU A 93 19.68 5.98 31.96
N CYS A 94 20.30 6.90 31.22
CA CYS A 94 21.71 6.82 30.88
C CYS A 94 22.53 7.77 31.77
N SER A 95 23.84 7.51 31.92
CA SER A 95 24.73 8.42 32.64
C SER A 95 24.73 9.81 31.98
N ILE A 96 24.77 10.89 32.76
CA ILE A 96 24.77 12.29 32.28
C ILE A 96 25.88 12.61 31.26
N THR A 97 26.95 11.80 31.20
CA THR A 97 28.05 11.93 30.24
C THR A 97 27.85 11.13 28.95
N SER A 98 26.76 10.38 28.82
CA SER A 98 26.47 9.56 27.65
C SER A 98 25.63 10.30 26.61
N LEU A 99 25.85 9.95 25.35
CA LEU A 99 25.06 10.39 24.20
C LEU A 99 24.20 9.21 23.75
N PRO A 100 22.94 9.11 24.19
CA PRO A 100 22.10 7.98 23.86
C PRO A 100 21.59 8.05 22.42
N ALA A 101 21.52 6.90 21.77
CA ALA A 101 20.91 6.73 20.45
C ALA A 101 19.81 5.66 20.52
N LYS A 102 18.83 5.76 19.62
CA LYS A 102 17.72 4.82 19.49
C LYS A 102 17.59 4.36 18.06
N VAL A 103 17.28 3.08 17.89
CA VAL A 103 16.93 2.49 16.60
C VAL A 103 15.53 1.90 16.73
N SER A 104 14.70 2.12 15.71
CA SER A 104 13.42 1.45 15.55
C SER A 104 13.42 0.57 14.31
N GLU A 105 12.76 -0.57 14.41
CA GLU A 105 12.48 -1.51 13.33
C GLU A 105 10.95 -1.55 13.18
N ASP A 106 10.47 -1.21 11.98
CA ASP A 106 9.05 -1.20 11.62
C ASP A 106 8.77 -2.36 10.66
N GLU A 107 7.93 -3.33 11.06
CA GLU A 107 7.55 -4.49 10.26
C GLU A 107 6.10 -4.38 9.76
N ILE A 108 5.92 -4.57 8.45
CA ILE A 108 4.66 -4.47 7.72
C ILE A 108 4.05 -5.86 7.58
N HIS A 109 2.87 -6.03 8.18
CA HIS A 109 2.06 -7.24 8.08
C HIS A 109 0.83 -6.97 7.21
N TRP A 110 0.72 -7.65 6.07
CA TRP A 110 -0.44 -7.55 5.19
C TRP A 110 -1.60 -8.42 5.71
N GLN A 111 -2.74 -7.79 6.01
CA GLN A 111 -3.96 -8.53 6.34
C GLN A 111 -4.73 -8.86 5.05
N ALA A 112 -5.12 -10.13 4.90
CA ALA A 112 -6.04 -10.53 3.84
C ALA A 112 -7.43 -9.96 4.15
N VAL A 113 -7.92 -9.05 3.30
CA VAL A 113 -9.29 -8.56 3.37
C VAL A 113 -10.21 -9.64 2.81
N ASN A 114 -10.73 -10.49 3.70
CA ASN A 114 -11.79 -11.43 3.33
C ASN A 114 -13.09 -10.62 3.17
N HIS A 115 -13.51 -10.40 1.93
CA HIS A 115 -14.85 -9.91 1.63
C HIS A 115 -15.85 -11.03 1.96
N SER A 116 -16.61 -10.85 3.05
CA SER A 116 -17.76 -11.68 3.43
C SER A 116 -19.02 -11.29 2.66
#